data_AF-A0A8T5GGF4-F1
#
_entry.id   AF-A0A8T5GGF4-F1
#
_cell.length_a   1.000
_cell.length_b   1.000
_cell.length_c   1.000
_cell.angle_alpha   90.00
_cell.angle_beta   90.00
_cell.angle_gamma   90.00
#
_symmetry.space_group_name_H-M   'P 1'
#
loop_
_entity.id
_entity.type
_entity.pdbx_description
1 polymer ?
#
loop_
_entity_poly.entity_id
_entity_poly.type
_entity_poly.pdbx_seq_one_letter_code
_entity_poly.pdbx_strand_id
1 'polypeptide(L)'
;MAKRLSKALRGKRRWIGILVSSRYQTRSSLNGLISSITSTFESERPIKLMEFHPSEDDVAKAALEHLRKTVELTEEDVGVAILQVPLEQTKGLRSLIGTEDAIRTMEIKCITTSGKIRLVRERMALPKPARKR
;
A
#
# COMPACT_ATOMS: atom_id res chain seq x y z
N MET A 1 -14.84 -4.74 -25.60
CA MET A 1 -13.84 -4.21 -24.65
C MET A 1 -14.23 -2.79 -24.25
N ALA A 2 -14.41 -2.51 -22.96
CA ALA A 2 -14.70 -1.14 -22.51
C ALA A 2 -13.55 -0.20 -22.93
N LYS A 3 -13.87 0.88 -23.67
CA LYS A 3 -12.87 1.87 -24.10
C LYS A 3 -12.18 2.42 -22.85
N ARG A 4 -10.85 2.35 -22.85
CA ARG A 4 -10.03 2.96 -21.82
C ARG A 4 -10.28 4.47 -21.81
N LEU A 5 -10.79 5.00 -20.69
CA LEU A 5 -10.92 6.45 -20.48
C LEU A 5 -9.62 7.17 -20.84
N SER A 6 -9.75 8.35 -21.44
CA SER A 6 -8.61 9.22 -21.75
C SER A 6 -7.84 9.58 -20.47
N LYS A 7 -6.56 9.99 -20.60
CA LYS A 7 -5.76 10.39 -19.44
C LYS A 7 -6.43 11.50 -18.61
N ALA A 8 -7.16 12.40 -19.26
CA ALA A 8 -7.88 13.49 -18.61
C ALA A 8 -9.08 12.99 -17.79
N LEU A 9 -9.79 11.97 -18.26
CA LEU A 9 -11.03 11.47 -17.64
C LEU A 9 -10.81 10.42 -16.54
N ARG A 10 -9.61 9.85 -16.42
CA ARG A 10 -9.34 8.67 -15.59
C ARG A 10 -9.17 8.93 -14.09
N GLY A 11 -9.33 10.19 -13.65
CA GLY A 11 -9.14 10.60 -12.27
C GLY A 11 -7.67 10.69 -11.85
N LYS A 12 -7.37 11.62 -10.93
CA LYS A 12 -6.04 11.71 -10.32
C LYS A 12 -5.97 10.72 -9.15
N ARG A 13 -4.85 10.02 -9.04
CA ARG A 13 -4.59 9.03 -7.98
C ARG A 13 -3.16 9.14 -7.45
N ARG A 14 -2.93 8.51 -6.32
CA ARG A 14 -1.63 8.25 -5.73
C ARG A 14 -1.47 6.76 -5.45
N TRP A 15 -0.22 6.35 -5.41
CA TRP A 15 0.20 5.02 -5.02
C TRP A 15 0.85 5.16 -3.65
N ILE A 16 0.40 4.37 -2.69
CA ILE A 16 0.92 4.38 -1.33
C ILE A 16 1.50 2.99 -1.06
N GLY A 17 2.77 2.96 -0.67
CA GLY A 17 3.43 1.77 -0.16
C GLY A 17 3.23 1.69 1.35
N ILE A 18 2.75 0.55 1.82
CA ILE A 18 2.44 0.31 3.23
C ILE A 18 3.15 -0.93 3.76
N LEU A 19 3.45 -0.92 5.06
CA LEU A 19 3.69 -2.12 5.85
C LEU A 19 2.38 -2.59 6.45
N VAL A 20 2.28 -3.89 6.68
CA VAL A 20 1.09 -4.58 7.18
C VAL A 20 1.53 -5.55 8.26
N SER A 21 0.77 -5.65 9.35
CA SER A 21 1.00 -6.66 10.39
C SER A 21 1.04 -8.09 9.82
N SER A 22 1.90 -8.94 10.37
CA SER A 22 2.03 -10.35 10.02
C SER A 22 0.76 -11.18 10.23
N ARG A 23 -0.27 -10.67 10.93
CA ARG A 23 -1.56 -11.39 11.01
C ARG A 23 -2.28 -11.51 9.67
N TYR A 24 -1.95 -10.65 8.69
CA TYR A 24 -2.58 -10.66 7.38
C TYR A 24 -1.77 -11.54 6.43
N GLN A 25 -2.32 -12.72 6.12
CA GLN A 25 -1.69 -13.68 5.22
C GLN A 25 -2.36 -13.76 3.84
N THR A 26 -3.56 -13.19 3.70
CA THR A 26 -4.31 -13.24 2.44
C THR A 26 -4.72 -11.85 1.97
N ARG A 27 -4.87 -11.70 0.66
CA ARG A 27 -5.39 -10.47 0.05
C ARG A 27 -6.80 -10.15 0.55
N SER A 28 -7.61 -11.17 0.86
CA SER A 28 -8.99 -10.99 1.35
C SER A 28 -9.01 -10.39 2.75
N SER A 29 -8.19 -10.92 3.68
CA SER A 29 -8.14 -10.38 5.04
C SER A 29 -7.62 -8.94 5.07
N LEU A 30 -6.60 -8.63 4.26
CA LEU A 30 -6.10 -7.26 4.15
C LEU A 30 -7.11 -6.30 3.52
N ASN A 31 -7.86 -6.74 2.51
CA ASN A 31 -8.95 -5.92 1.96
C ASN A 31 -10.02 -5.62 3.02
N GLY A 32 -10.36 -6.59 3.88
CA GLY A 32 -11.28 -6.38 5.00
C GLY A 32 -10.82 -5.23 5.91
N LEU A 33 -9.56 -5.25 6.33
CA LEU A 33 -8.97 -4.16 7.13
C LEU A 33 -9.01 -2.81 6.40
N ILE A 34 -8.58 -2.78 5.13
CA ILE A 34 -8.58 -1.54 4.35
C ILE A 34 -10.00 -0.98 4.25
N SER A 35 -11.00 -1.82 3.98
CA SER A 35 -12.40 -1.41 3.94
C SER A 35 -12.87 -0.85 5.29
N SER A 36 -12.50 -1.45 6.41
CA SER A 36 -12.83 -0.94 7.76
C SER A 36 -12.15 0.40 8.07
N ILE A 37 -10.87 0.58 7.72
CA ILE A 37 -10.15 1.84 7.95
C ILE A 37 -10.69 2.95 7.06
N THR A 38 -11.10 2.59 5.84
CA THR A 38 -11.51 3.56 4.82
C THR A 38 -13.00 3.84 4.79
N SER A 39 -13.81 3.18 5.61
CA SER A 39 -15.28 3.32 5.61
C SER A 39 -15.75 4.73 5.94
N THR A 40 -14.94 5.49 6.68
CA THR A 40 -15.20 6.89 7.05
C THR A 40 -14.84 7.88 5.94
N PHE A 41 -14.18 7.44 4.86
CA PHE A 41 -13.78 8.31 3.77
C PHE A 41 -14.85 8.32 2.68
N GLU A 42 -15.50 9.46 2.50
CA GLU A 42 -16.40 9.68 1.37
C GLU A 42 -15.59 9.91 0.08
N SER A 43 -15.73 9.03 -0.91
CA SER A 43 -15.28 9.27 -2.28
C SER A 43 -16.02 8.41 -3.28
N GLU A 44 -16.23 8.96 -4.47
CA GLU A 44 -16.75 8.26 -5.63
C GLU A 44 -15.86 7.11 -6.10
N ARG A 45 -14.57 7.11 -5.71
CA ARG A 45 -13.59 6.12 -6.15
C ARG A 45 -13.05 5.34 -4.94
N PRO A 46 -13.19 4.01 -4.91
CA PRO A 46 -12.69 3.23 -3.78
C PRO A 46 -11.16 3.16 -3.79
N ILE A 47 -10.60 3.08 -2.58
CA ILE A 47 -9.21 2.68 -2.37
C ILE A 47 -9.07 1.20 -2.76
N LYS A 48 -8.04 0.88 -3.54
CA LYS A 48 -7.81 -0.49 -4.03
C LYS A 48 -6.47 -0.99 -3.55
N LEU A 49 -6.46 -2.17 -2.95
CA LEU A 49 -5.24 -2.96 -2.80
C LEU A 49 -4.78 -3.37 -4.20
N MET A 50 -3.51 -3.18 -4.53
CA MET A 50 -2.98 -3.44 -5.87
C MET A 50 -1.98 -4.59 -5.84
N GLU A 51 -1.09 -4.57 -4.87
CA GLU A 51 -0.04 -5.55 -4.67
C GLU A 51 0.05 -5.85 -3.17
N PHE A 52 0.31 -7.10 -2.82
CA PHE A 52 0.39 -7.56 -1.45
C PHE A 52 1.30 -8.77 -1.39
N HIS A 53 2.28 -8.69 -0.50
CA HIS A 53 3.18 -9.77 -0.12
C HIS A 53 3.07 -9.94 1.40
N PRO A 54 2.59 -11.09 1.90
CA PRO A 54 2.53 -11.36 3.34
C PRO A 54 3.94 -11.42 3.95
N SER A 55 4.03 -11.36 5.28
CA SER A 55 5.32 -11.35 6.00
C SER A 55 6.20 -12.57 5.69
N GLU A 56 5.58 -13.71 5.37
CA GLU A 56 6.30 -14.95 5.08
C GLU A 56 6.93 -14.98 3.68
N ASP A 57 6.46 -14.13 2.76
CA ASP A 57 6.93 -14.07 1.38
C ASP A 57 8.36 -13.49 1.30
N ASP A 58 9.22 -14.11 0.49
CA ASP A 58 10.60 -13.68 0.29
C ASP A 58 10.69 -12.24 -0.23
N VAL A 59 9.68 -11.82 -1.02
CA VAL A 59 9.58 -10.42 -1.49
C VAL A 59 9.38 -9.44 -0.34
N ALA A 60 8.58 -9.81 0.67
CA ALA A 60 8.34 -8.96 1.84
C ALA A 60 9.60 -8.86 2.70
N LYS A 61 10.29 -9.98 2.94
CA LYS A 61 11.55 -10.03 3.69
C LYS A 61 12.63 -9.17 3.04
N ALA A 62 12.85 -9.32 1.73
CA ALA A 62 13.83 -8.51 0.99
C ALA A 62 13.48 -7.01 0.99
N ALA A 63 12.19 -6.68 0.87
CA ALA A 63 11.72 -5.29 0.98
C ALA A 63 11.98 -4.72 2.38
N LEU A 64 11.74 -5.50 3.42
CA LEU A 64 11.94 -5.10 4.82
C LEU A 64 13.42 -4.85 5.13
N GLU A 65 14.31 -5.74 4.68
CA GLU A 65 15.77 -5.54 4.80
C GLU A 65 16.23 -4.25 4.12
N HIS A 66 15.67 -3.92 2.95
CA HIS A 66 15.97 -2.66 2.28
C HIS A 66 15.47 -1.45 3.09
N LEU A 67 14.23 -1.50 3.57
CA LEU A 67 13.61 -0.41 4.32
C LEU A 67 14.30 -0.14 5.66
N ARG A 68 14.80 -1.17 6.35
CA ARG A 68 15.56 -1.04 7.60
C ARG A 68 16.83 -0.19 7.47
N LYS A 69 17.38 -0.05 6.26
CA LYS A 69 18.55 0.81 6.00
C LYS A 69 18.21 2.30 6.06
N THR A 70 16.93 2.67 5.96
CA THR A 70 16.48 4.07 5.84
C THR A 70 15.44 4.44 6.88
N VAL A 71 14.69 3.47 7.39
CA VAL A 71 13.59 3.67 8.34
C VAL A 71 13.79 2.73 9.52
N GLU A 72 13.73 3.28 10.72
CA GLU A 72 13.72 2.49 11.95
C GLU A 72 12.38 1.75 12.05
N LEU A 73 12.45 0.42 12.00
CA LEU A 73 11.29 -0.47 12.05
C LEU A 73 11.45 -1.39 13.24
N THR A 74 10.49 -1.32 14.16
CA THR A 74 10.47 -2.08 15.42
C THR A 74 9.96 -3.51 15.24
N GLU A 75 9.14 -3.75 14.21
CA GLU A 75 8.49 -5.04 13.99
C GLU A 75 9.33 -5.92 13.05
N GLU A 76 9.58 -7.16 13.47
CA GLU A 76 10.47 -8.07 12.74
C GLU A 76 9.79 -8.72 11.53
N ASP A 77 8.50 -9.02 11.66
CA ASP A 77 7.69 -9.70 10.66
C ASP A 77 6.52 -8.81 10.21
N VAL A 78 6.68 -8.19 9.05
CA VAL A 78 5.64 -7.36 8.43
C VAL A 78 5.49 -7.70 6.95
N GLY A 79 4.25 -7.73 6.48
CA GLY A 79 3.94 -7.77 5.08
C GLY A 79 4.12 -6.41 4.42
N VAL A 80 4.19 -6.40 3.09
CA VAL A 80 4.28 -5.19 2.28
C VAL A 80 3.14 -5.14 1.27
N ALA A 81 2.56 -3.96 1.08
CA ALA A 81 1.49 -3.77 0.12
C ALA A 81 1.57 -2.42 -0.60
N ILE A 82 0.93 -2.36 -1.77
CA ILE A 82 0.71 -1.13 -2.50
C ILE A 82 -0.78 -0.86 -2.64
N LEU A 83 -1.21 0.32 -2.19
CA LEU A 83 -2.55 0.84 -2.37
C LEU A 83 -2.61 1.82 -3.53
N GLN A 84 -3.75 1.80 -4.22
CA GLN A 84 -4.18 2.87 -5.12
C GLN A 84 -5.23 3.71 -4.39
N VAL A 85 -4.93 4.99 -4.27
CA VAL A 85 -5.72 5.93 -3.46
C VAL A 85 -6.12 7.12 -4.33
N PRO A 86 -7.38 7.56 -4.32
CA PRO A 86 -7.77 8.82 -4.93
C PRO A 86 -6.95 9.99 -4.37
N LEU A 87 -6.65 10.98 -5.20
CA LEU A 87 -5.77 12.10 -4.78
C LEU A 87 -6.36 12.84 -3.57
N GLU A 88 -7.67 13.05 -3.59
CA GLU A 88 -8.48 13.69 -2.56
C GLU A 88 -8.35 13.01 -1.18
N GLN A 89 -8.27 11.67 -1.15
CA GLN A 89 -8.17 10.90 0.10
C GLN A 89 -6.72 10.70 0.59
N THR A 90 -5.73 11.03 -0.24
CA THR A 90 -4.32 10.73 0.05
C THR A 90 -3.84 11.42 1.33
N LYS A 91 -4.24 12.69 1.55
CA LYS A 91 -3.81 13.46 2.72
C LYS A 91 -4.38 12.86 4.01
N GLY A 92 -5.69 12.61 4.05
CA GLY A 92 -6.36 12.04 5.22
C GLY A 92 -5.85 10.64 5.56
N LEU A 93 -5.70 9.78 4.55
CA LEU A 93 -5.16 8.44 4.77
C LEU A 93 -3.73 8.49 5.30
N ARG A 94 -2.86 9.33 4.72
CA ARG A 94 -1.48 9.47 5.21
C ARG A 94 -1.41 10.00 6.64
N SER A 95 -2.29 10.92 7.03
CA SER A 95 -2.37 11.39 8.42
C SER A 95 -2.81 10.29 9.38
N LEU A 96 -3.69 9.39 8.93
CA LEU A 96 -4.22 8.30 9.74
C LEU A 96 -3.19 7.17 9.95
N ILE A 97 -2.57 6.70 8.87
CA ILE A 97 -1.67 5.53 8.89
C ILE A 97 -0.18 5.89 8.83
N GLY A 98 0.16 7.17 8.95
CA GLY A 98 1.54 7.67 8.89
C GLY A 98 2.21 7.84 10.25
N THR A 99 1.50 7.54 11.35
CA THR A 99 2.03 7.62 12.71
C THR A 99 3.07 6.54 12.98
N GLU A 100 3.96 6.77 13.94
CA GLU A 100 5.04 5.82 14.26
C GLU A 100 4.50 4.46 14.70
N ASP A 101 3.47 4.49 15.55
CA ASP A 101 2.75 3.32 16.10
C ASP A 101 1.59 2.83 15.22
N ALA A 102 1.51 3.26 13.97
CA ALA A 102 0.41 2.88 13.08
C ALA A 102 0.28 1.35 12.92
N ILE A 103 1.39 0.61 12.95
CA ILE A 103 1.34 -0.87 12.91
C ILE A 103 0.70 -1.44 14.19
N ARG A 104 0.96 -0.87 15.36
CA ARG A 104 0.41 -1.37 16.63
C ARG A 104 -1.06 -1.02 16.83
N THR A 105 -1.44 0.18 16.37
CA THR A 105 -2.79 0.73 16.56
C THR A 105 -3.75 0.37 15.42
N MET A 106 -3.27 0.39 14.19
CA MET A 106 -4.08 0.23 12.97
C MET A 106 -3.62 -0.93 12.08
N GLU A 107 -2.55 -1.63 12.46
CA GLU A 107 -2.04 -2.81 11.76
C GLU A 107 -1.48 -2.54 10.37
N ILE A 108 -1.43 -1.28 9.97
CA ILE A 108 -0.83 -0.80 8.73
C ILE A 108 -0.08 0.50 8.96
N LYS A 109 1.03 0.69 8.23
CA LYS A 109 1.83 1.92 8.28
C LYS A 109 2.20 2.39 6.88
N CYS A 110 2.00 3.66 6.59
CA CYS A 110 2.43 4.28 5.35
C CYS A 110 3.94 4.52 5.37
N ILE A 111 4.64 3.98 4.37
CA ILE A 111 6.10 4.18 4.19
C ILE A 111 6.38 5.21 3.11
N THR A 112 5.69 5.11 1.96
CA THR A 112 5.97 6.00 0.85
C THR A 112 4.74 6.29 0.02
N THR A 113 4.76 7.42 -0.67
CA THR A 113 3.69 7.85 -1.57
C THR A 113 4.26 8.40 -2.88
N SER A 114 3.63 8.11 -4.01
CA SER A 114 4.03 8.63 -5.32
C SER A 114 2.86 8.72 -6.31
N GLY A 115 3.02 9.55 -7.36
CA GLY A 115 2.09 9.54 -8.51
C GLY A 115 2.27 8.32 -9.43
N LYS A 116 3.36 7.57 -9.30
CA LYS A 116 3.70 6.43 -10.17
C LYS A 116 4.00 5.18 -9.33
N ILE A 117 3.28 4.08 -9.61
CA ILE A 117 3.51 2.78 -8.93
C ILE A 117 4.96 2.32 -9.02
N ARG A 118 5.62 2.57 -10.15
CA ARG A 118 7.04 2.24 -10.36
C ARG A 118 7.94 2.84 -9.27
N LEU A 119 7.71 4.09 -8.89
CA LEU A 119 8.50 4.78 -7.88
C LEU A 119 8.24 4.25 -6.46
N VAL A 120 7.02 3.77 -6.19
CA VAL A 120 6.71 3.10 -4.91
C VAL A 120 7.48 1.79 -4.81
N ARG A 121 7.45 0.98 -5.88
CA ARG A 121 8.22 -0.27 -5.95
C ARG A 121 9.71 -0.06 -5.75
N GLU A 122 10.29 0.91 -6.46
CA GLU A 122 11.72 1.21 -6.35
C GLU A 122 12.13 1.58 -4.92
N ARG A 123 11.32 2.39 -4.22
CA ARG A 123 11.60 2.79 -2.83
C ARG A 123 11.39 1.66 -1.80
N MET A 124 10.58 0.67 -2.14
CA MET A 124 10.32 -0.50 -1.30
C MET A 124 11.11 -1.73 -1.77
N ALA A 125 12.03 -1.58 -2.73
CA ALA A 125 12.77 -2.67 -3.37
C ALA A 125 11.88 -3.82 -3.90
N LEU A 126 10.65 -3.52 -4.34
CA LEU A 126 9.72 -4.53 -4.86
C LEU A 126 10.05 -4.90 -6.31
N PRO A 127 9.96 -6.19 -6.68
CA PRO A 127 10.24 -6.64 -8.03
C PRO A 127 9.25 -6.05 -9.05
N LYS A 128 9.67 -6.00 -10.31
CA LYS A 128 8.75 -5.63 -11.39
C LYS A 128 7.74 -6.76 -11.59
N PRO A 129 6.44 -6.47 -11.71
CA PRO A 129 5.44 -7.52 -11.92
C PRO A 129 5.71 -8.21 -13.26
N ALA A 130 5.61 -9.55 -13.27
CA ALA A 130 5.72 -10.34 -14.48
C ALA A 130 4.67 -9.88 -15.50
N ARG A 131 5.09 -9.59 -16.74
CA ARG A 131 4.15 -9.29 -17.82
C ARG A 131 3.47 -10.60 -18.21
N LYS A 132 2.17 -10.74 -17.93
CA LYS A 132 1.35 -11.75 -18.59
C LYS A 132 1.31 -11.38 -20.09
N ARG A 133 1.93 -12.22 -20.91
CA ARG A 133 1.95 -12.10 -22.37
C ARG A 133 0.60 -12.50 -22.95
#